data_AF-A0A6G7BVC9-F1
#
_entry.id   AF-A0A6G7BVC9-F1
#
_cell.length_a   1.000
_cell.length_b   1.000
_cell.length_c   1.000
_cell.angle_alpha   90.00
_cell.angle_beta   90.00
_cell.angle_gamma   90.00
#
_symmetry.space_group_name_H-M   'P 1'
#
loop_
_entity.id
_entity.type
_entity.pdbx_description
1 polymer ?
#
loop_
_entity_poly.entity_id
_entity_poly.type
_entity_poly.pdbx_seq_one_letter_code
_entity_poly.pdbx_strand_id
1 'polypeptide(L)' 'MKKIIQEGELITVGRMQKDPFIMAMEEKTAWKKELKQKIRSYLFARQRPLIYRKNGQMVAEYQDGTIQSI' A
#
# COMPACT_ATOMS: atom_id res chain seq x y z
N MET A 1 -13.80 14.44 -17.63
CA MET A 1 -14.87 14.39 -16.60
C MET A 1 -14.29 13.80 -15.32
N LYS A 2 -14.33 14.51 -14.18
CA LYS A 2 -13.92 13.95 -12.88
C LYS A 2 -15.05 13.04 -12.40
N LYS A 3 -14.82 11.73 -12.38
CA LYS A 3 -15.76 10.77 -11.78
C LYS A 3 -15.63 10.91 -10.26
N ILE A 4 -16.69 11.40 -9.60
CA ILE A 4 -16.77 11.39 -8.14
C ILE A 4 -17.10 9.95 -7.76
N ILE A 5 -16.10 9.23 -7.24
CA ILE A 5 -16.28 7.85 -6.77
C ILE A 5 -16.98 7.93 -5.42
N GLN A 6 -18.14 7.27 -5.27
CA GLN A 6 -18.83 7.21 -3.98
C GLN A 6 -18.03 6.32 -3.01
N GLU A 7 -18.07 6.61 -1.72
CA GLU A 7 -17.28 5.86 -0.71
C GLU A 7 -17.57 4.34 -0.73
N GLY A 8 -18.82 3.95 -0.96
CA GLY A 8 -19.22 2.54 -1.17
C GLY A 8 -18.63 1.89 -2.43
N GLU A 9 -18.29 2.68 -3.46
CA GLU A 9 -17.60 2.18 -4.66
C GLU A 9 -16.09 1.97 -4.42
N LEU A 10 -15.48 2.67 -3.45
CA LEU A 10 -14.06 2.43 -3.10
C LEU A 10 -13.85 1.08 -2.41
N ILE A 11 -14.85 0.61 -1.66
CA ILE A 11 -14.79 -0.68 -0.94
C ILE A 11 -14.90 -1.86 -1.91
N THR A 12 -15.48 -1.67 -3.10
CA THR A 12 -15.67 -2.73 -4.11
C THR A 12 -14.73 -2.64 -5.32
N VAL A 13 -13.97 -1.55 -5.44
CA VAL A 13 -12.99 -1.35 -6.52
C VAL A 13 -11.58 -1.72 -6.04
N GLY A 14 -11.01 -2.78 -6.63
CA GLY A 14 -9.64 -3.22 -6.36
C GLY A 14 -9.57 -4.47 -5.48
N ARG A 15 -8.59 -4.52 -4.57
CA ARG A 15 -8.35 -5.70 -3.68
C ARG A 15 -8.90 -5.51 -2.26
N MET A 16 -9.57 -4.38 -2.00
CA MET A 16 -10.26 -4.16 -0.74
C MET A 16 -11.57 -4.97 -0.80
N GLN A 17 -11.74 -5.91 0.11
CA GLN A 17 -12.91 -6.81 0.17
C GLN A 17 -13.89 -6.40 1.28
N LYS A 18 -13.40 -5.60 2.23
CA LYS A 18 -14.11 -5.12 3.41
C LYS A 18 -13.59 -3.73 3.74
N ASP A 19 -14.44 -2.91 4.34
CA ASP A 19 -14.07 -1.57 4.77
C ASP A 19 -13.05 -1.63 5.94
N PRO A 20 -11.85 -1.04 5.81
CA PRO A 20 -10.86 -0.99 6.88
C PRO A 20 -11.31 -0.26 8.15
N PHE A 21 -12.37 0.55 8.07
CA PHE A 21 -12.95 1.25 9.22
C PHE A 21 -13.83 0.32 10.07
N ILE A 22 -14.37 -0.76 9.49
CA ILE A 22 -15.21 -1.74 10.19
C ILE A 22 -14.50 -3.10 10.42
N MET A 23 -13.28 -3.27 9.91
CA MET A 23 -12.46 -4.46 10.18
C MET A 23 -12.11 -4.60 11.66
N ALA A 24 -12.09 -5.84 12.15
CA ALA A 24 -11.48 -6.13 13.44
C ALA A 24 -9.98 -5.78 13.41
N MET A 25 -9.39 -5.45 14.56
CA MET A 25 -8.00 -4.98 14.62
C MET A 25 -7.00 -6.01 14.07
N GLU A 26 -7.23 -7.29 14.37
CA GLU A 26 -6.41 -8.42 13.92
C GLU A 26 -6.50 -8.60 12.40
N GLU A 27 -7.72 -8.60 11.86
CA GLU A 27 -8.01 -8.66 10.43
C GLU A 27 -7.34 -7.51 9.68
N LYS A 28 -7.48 -6.29 10.19
CA LYS A 28 -6.86 -5.09 9.64
C LYS A 28 -5.33 -5.17 9.64
N THR A 29 -4.75 -5.79 10.67
CA THR A 29 -3.30 -5.97 10.78
C THR A 29 -2.78 -6.99 9.77
N ALA A 30 -3.47 -8.13 9.64
CA ALA A 30 -3.16 -9.15 8.63
C ALA A 30 -3.28 -8.57 7.21
N TRP A 31 -4.39 -7.90 6.92
CA TRP A 31 -4.65 -7.26 5.64
C TRP A 31 -3.56 -6.23 5.27
N LYS A 32 -3.15 -5.37 6.23
CA LYS A 32 -2.05 -4.41 6.02
C LYS A 32 -0.72 -5.10 5.72
N LYS A 33 -0.41 -6.20 6.40
CA LYS A 33 0.84 -6.96 6.19
C LYS A 33 0.88 -7.54 4.78
N GLU A 34 -0.20 -8.18 4.36
CA GLU A 34 -0.31 -8.71 3.00
C GLU A 34 -0.24 -7.61 1.94
N LEU A 35 -0.94 -6.49 2.15
CA LEU A 35 -0.97 -5.38 1.22
C LEU A 35 0.43 -4.81 1.00
N LYS A 36 1.21 -4.61 2.08
CA LYS A 36 2.61 -4.16 1.99
C LYS A 36 3.47 -5.11 1.16
N GLN A 37 3.37 -6.42 1.40
CA GLN A 37 4.11 -7.42 0.63
C GLN A 37 3.73 -7.37 -0.87
N LYS A 38 2.43 -7.32 -1.17
CA LYS A 38 1.91 -7.25 -2.54
C LYS A 38 2.40 -6.00 -3.28
N ILE A 39 2.36 -4.82 -2.63
CA ILE A 39 2.85 -3.56 -3.21
C ILE A 39 4.35 -3.66 -3.48
N ARG A 40 5.12 -4.13 -2.50
CA ARG A 40 6.58 -4.27 -2.63
C ARG A 40 6.94 -5.19 -3.81
N SER A 41 6.34 -6.39 -3.88
CA SER A 41 6.53 -7.32 -4.99
C SER A 41 6.14 -6.72 -6.35
N TYR A 42 5.03 -5.98 -6.41
CA TYR A 42 4.55 -5.34 -7.65
C TYR A 42 5.52 -4.27 -8.18
N LEU A 43 6.05 -3.42 -7.29
CA LEU A 43 6.99 -2.36 -7.63
C LEU A 43 8.34 -2.93 -8.06
N PHE A 44 8.86 -3.89 -7.29
CA PHE A 44 10.15 -4.52 -7.54
C PHE A 44 10.16 -5.31 -8.85
N ALA A 45 9.10 -6.04 -9.16
CA ALA A 45 8.93 -6.70 -10.45
C ALA A 45 8.97 -5.73 -11.66
N ARG A 46 8.75 -4.43 -11.43
CA ARG A 46 8.82 -3.36 -12.44
C ARG A 46 10.09 -2.52 -12.33
N GLN A 47 11.06 -2.95 -11.52
CA GLN A 47 12.30 -2.22 -11.24
C GLN A 47 12.04 -0.81 -10.70
N ARG A 48 10.93 -0.64 -9.94
CA ARG A 48 10.57 0.63 -9.30
C ARG A 48 10.81 0.56 -7.80
N PRO A 49 11.33 1.62 -7.17
CA PRO A 49 11.48 1.68 -5.73
C PRO A 49 10.14 1.83 -5.01
N LEU A 50 10.09 1.35 -3.77
CA LEU A 50 9.05 1.68 -2.80
C LEU A 50 9.43 2.96 -2.07
N ILE A 51 8.65 4.03 -2.28
CA ILE A 51 8.87 5.31 -1.63
C ILE A 51 7.99 5.44 -0.39
N TYR A 52 8.58 5.76 0.76
CA TYR A 52 7.85 5.96 2.01
C TYR A 52 8.62 6.86 2.98
N ARG A 53 7.94 7.31 4.04
CA ARG A 53 8.55 8.11 5.11
C ARG A 53 9.12 7.22 6.20
N LYS A 54 10.38 7.41 6.55
CA LYS A 54 11.10 6.71 7.63
C LYS A 54 11.84 7.74 8.48
N ASN A 55 11.59 7.75 9.79
CA ASN A 55 12.21 8.67 10.74
C ASN A 55 12.14 10.16 10.33
N GLY A 56 11.00 10.59 9.80
CA GLY A 56 10.81 11.98 9.38
C GLY A 56 11.35 12.31 7.98
N GLN A 57 12.16 11.45 7.37
CA GLN A 57 12.71 11.63 6.02
C GLN A 57 12.01 10.75 4.98
N MET A 58 11.97 11.19 3.73
CA MET A 58 11.52 10.37 2.63
C MET A 58 12.65 9.43 2.18
N VAL A 59 12.33 8.17 1.94
CA VAL A 59 13.29 7.16 1.49
C VAL A 59 12.72 6.36 0.32
N ALA A 60 13.61 5.91 -0.56
CA ALA A 60 13.35 4.97 -1.63
C ALA A 60 14.02 3.61 -1.26
N GLU A 61 13.23 2.56 -1.19
CA GLU A 61 13.69 1.18 -0.99
C GLU A 61 13.64 0.41 -2.31
N TYR A 62 14.70 -0.31 -2.63
CA TYR A 62 14.86 -1.08 -3.86
C TYR A 62 14.77 -2.59 -3.59
N GLN A 63 14.70 -3.38 -4.67
CA GLN A 63 14.50 -4.84 -4.61
C GLN A 63 15.64 -5.58 -3.90
N ASP A 64 16.87 -5.08 -4.04
CA ASP A 64 18.08 -5.60 -3.38
C ASP A 64 18.14 -5.26 -1.89
N GLY A 65 17.17 -4.49 -1.37
CA GLY A 65 17.13 -4.03 0.00
C GLY A 65 17.89 -2.73 0.24
N THR A 66 18.48 -2.11 -0.78
CA THR A 66 19.08 -0.78 -0.67
C THR A 66 18.00 0.26 -0.31
N ILE A 67 18.31 1.12 0.66
CA ILE A 67 17.46 2.24 1.08
C ILE A 67 18.25 3.53 0.88
N GLN A 68 17.69 4.45 0.11
CA GLN A 68 18.28 5.76 -0.16
C GLN A 68 17.34 6.86 0.33
N SER A 69 17.89 7.88 0.98
CA SER A 69 17.13 9.09 1.29
C SER A 69 16.90 9.93 0.04
N ILE A 70 15.73 10.57 -0.03
CA ILE A 70 15.31 11.49 -1.10
C ILE A 70 14.82 12.83 -0.53
#